data_AF-A0A179C0F5-F1
#
_entry.id   AF-A0A179C0F5-F1
#
_cell.length_a   1.000
_cell.length_b   1.000
_cell.length_c   1.000
_cell.angle_alpha   90.00
_cell.angle_beta   90.00
_cell.angle_gamma   90.00
#
_symmetry.space_group_name_H-M   'P 1'
#
loop_
_entity.id
_entity.type
_entity.pdbx_description
1 polymer ?
#
loop_
_entity_poly.entity_id
_entity_poly.type
_entity_poly.pdbx_seq_one_letter_code
_entity_poly.pdbx_strand_id
1 'polypeptide(L)'
;MILRYLAYLPANMALIGLAYVLSPFLAAWSMKHGPILPGRWRWFSTLNADLDGYIPQRVAGFDPAAKGFKLWWQRTRWTWRNPCNGWQSELLGVEDIASAFTVKRDLPLPFGFYLKLWLGWNPVKHGGNYYPYMLQVGPKRA
;
A
#
# COMPACT_ATOMS: atom_id res chain seq x y z
N MET A 1 14.89 -2.84 12.08
CA MET A 1 13.83 -2.26 11.22
C MET A 1 14.38 -1.20 10.28
N ILE A 2 14.84 -0.04 10.76
CA ILE A 2 15.27 1.10 9.91
C ILE A 2 16.48 0.78 9.01
N LEU A 3 17.57 0.20 9.54
CA LEU A 3 18.75 -0.14 8.72
C LEU A 3 18.44 -1.19 7.64
N ARG A 4 17.68 -2.24 8.00
CA ARG A 4 17.18 -3.23 7.05
C ARG A 4 16.29 -2.57 5.99
N TYR A 5 15.42 -1.65 6.40
CA TYR A 5 14.60 -0.89 5.46
C TYR A 5 15.45 -0.07 4.47
N LEU A 6 16.46 0.67 4.95
CA LEU A 6 17.34 1.46 4.09
C LEU A 6 18.13 0.58 3.11
N ALA A 7 18.65 -0.57 3.58
CA ALA A 7 19.38 -1.50 2.75
C ALA A 7 18.55 -2.07 1.59
N TYR A 8 17.25 -2.25 1.79
CA TYR A 8 16.32 -2.82 0.79
C TYR A 8 15.44 -1.76 0.11
N LEU A 9 15.66 -0.47 0.36
CA LEU A 9 14.88 0.62 -0.22
C LEU A 9 14.88 0.58 -1.76
N PRO A 10 16.03 0.35 -2.46
CA PRO A 10 16.01 0.26 -3.92
C PRO A 10 15.14 -0.89 -4.44
N ALA A 11 15.25 -2.07 -3.83
CA ALA A 11 14.42 -3.23 -4.18
C ALA A 11 12.93 -2.97 -3.92
N ASN A 12 12.61 -2.30 -2.80
CA ASN A 12 11.25 -1.91 -2.47
C ASN A 12 10.66 -0.94 -3.51
N MET A 13 11.43 0.08 -3.93
CA MET A 13 10.98 1.03 -4.97
C MET A 13 10.74 0.33 -6.30
N ALA A 14 11.62 -0.60 -6.70
CA ALA A 14 11.43 -1.39 -7.91
C ALA A 14 10.16 -2.25 -7.85
N LEU A 15 9.92 -2.91 -6.72
CA LEU A 15 8.73 -3.73 -6.51
C LEU A 15 7.43 -2.92 -6.44
N ILE A 16 7.46 -1.71 -5.89
CA ILE A 16 6.33 -0.76 -5.94
C ILE A 16 6.05 -0.37 -7.40
N GLY A 17 7.07 0.01 -8.17
CA GLY A 17 6.92 0.34 -9.59
C GLY A 17 6.34 -0.84 -10.37
N LEU A 18 6.86 -2.04 -10.11
CA LEU A 18 6.35 -3.27 -10.70
C LEU A 18 4.90 -3.55 -10.29
N ALA A 19 4.52 -3.30 -9.03
CA ALA A 19 3.14 -3.44 -8.58
C ALA A 19 2.21 -2.54 -9.40
N TYR A 20 2.57 -1.27 -9.66
CA TYR A 20 1.75 -0.38 -10.49
C TYR A 20 1.52 -0.94 -11.91
N VAL A 21 2.54 -1.54 -12.51
CA VAL A 21 2.44 -2.15 -13.85
C VAL A 21 1.65 -3.47 -13.81
N LEU A 22 1.86 -4.30 -12.80
CA LEU A 22 1.29 -5.64 -12.72
C LEU A 22 -0.16 -5.68 -12.20
N SER A 23 -0.60 -4.68 -11.43
CA SER A 23 -1.94 -4.67 -10.80
C SER A 23 -3.09 -5.06 -11.74
N PRO A 24 -3.20 -4.55 -12.99
CA PRO A 24 -4.29 -4.91 -13.89
C PRO A 24 -4.29 -6.41 -14.26
N PHE A 25 -3.10 -7.00 -14.42
CA PHE A 25 -2.93 -8.42 -14.77
C PHE A 25 -3.20 -9.32 -13.56
N LEU A 26 -2.71 -8.94 -12.38
CA LEU A 26 -2.96 -9.66 -11.13
C LEU A 26 -4.45 -9.61 -10.77
N ALA A 27 -5.10 -8.46 -10.97
CA ALA A 27 -6.54 -8.34 -10.84
C ALA A 27 -7.26 -9.27 -11.83
N ALA A 28 -6.88 -9.29 -13.10
CA ALA A 28 -7.49 -10.19 -14.10
C ALA A 28 -7.30 -11.67 -13.75
N TRP A 29 -6.11 -12.07 -13.31
CA TRP A 29 -5.86 -13.44 -12.81
C TRP A 29 -6.79 -13.78 -11.65
N SER A 30 -6.93 -12.87 -10.69
CA SER A 30 -7.76 -13.11 -9.50
C SER A 30 -9.25 -13.21 -9.80
N MET A 31 -9.73 -12.57 -10.87
CA MET A 31 -11.12 -12.70 -11.31
C MET A 31 -11.45 -14.15 -11.70
N LYS A 32 -10.45 -14.92 -12.14
CA LYS A 32 -10.59 -16.32 -12.56
C LYS A 32 -10.22 -17.32 -11.46
N HIS A 33 -9.23 -16.99 -10.63
CA HIS A 33 -8.62 -17.94 -9.69
C HIS A 33 -8.87 -17.61 -8.21
N GLY A 34 -9.64 -16.55 -7.93
CA GLY A 34 -9.89 -16.05 -6.59
C GLY A 34 -8.89 -14.96 -6.17
N PRO A 35 -9.16 -14.26 -5.07
CA PRO A 35 -8.45 -13.03 -4.71
C PRO A 35 -7.05 -13.27 -4.12
N ILE A 36 -6.72 -14.51 -3.77
CA ILE A 36 -5.45 -14.88 -3.12
C ILE A 36 -4.43 -15.29 -4.18
N LEU A 37 -3.33 -14.54 -4.28
CA LEU A 37 -2.21 -14.87 -5.16
C LEU A 37 -1.41 -16.08 -4.63
N PRO A 38 -0.79 -16.88 -5.50
CA PRO A 38 0.01 -18.04 -5.09
C PRO A 38 1.48 -17.68 -4.82
N GLY A 39 2.09 -18.32 -3.83
CA GLY A 39 3.53 -18.22 -3.56
C GLY A 39 4.04 -16.78 -3.43
N ARG A 40 5.16 -16.46 -4.10
CA ARG A 40 5.79 -15.14 -4.07
C ARG A 40 4.97 -14.02 -4.73
N TRP A 41 3.94 -14.36 -5.51
CA TRP A 41 3.03 -13.33 -6.04
C TRP A 41 2.25 -12.63 -4.92
N ARG A 42 2.13 -13.24 -3.74
CA ARG A 42 1.58 -12.61 -2.53
C ARG A 42 2.34 -11.36 -2.08
N TRP A 43 3.58 -11.18 -2.55
CA TRP A 43 4.30 -9.93 -2.33
C TRP A 43 3.56 -8.71 -2.89
N PHE A 44 2.77 -8.89 -3.95
CA PHE A 44 1.98 -7.84 -4.58
C PHE A 44 0.55 -7.73 -4.04
N SER A 45 0.16 -8.58 -3.08
CA SER A 45 -1.09 -8.42 -2.32
C SER A 45 -0.86 -7.60 -1.04
N THR A 46 -1.92 -7.37 -0.28
CA THR A 46 -1.85 -6.64 1.00
C THR A 46 -1.61 -7.58 2.19
N LEU A 47 -0.95 -7.08 3.25
CA LEU A 47 -0.53 -7.82 4.45
C LEU A 47 -1.60 -8.77 5.00
N ASN A 48 -2.82 -8.24 5.05
CA ASN A 48 -3.96 -8.82 5.74
C ASN A 48 -5.17 -8.94 4.81
N ALA A 49 -4.98 -8.67 3.51
CA ALA A 49 -6.03 -8.71 2.51
C ALA A 49 -5.49 -9.27 1.20
N ASP A 50 -6.30 -10.14 0.63
CA ASP A 50 -6.26 -10.56 -0.75
C ASP A 50 -6.43 -9.37 -1.72
N LEU A 51 -6.50 -9.62 -3.02
CA LEU A 51 -6.70 -8.56 -4.02
C LEU A 51 -8.04 -7.81 -3.87
N ASP A 52 -8.98 -8.34 -3.07
CA ASP A 52 -10.27 -7.70 -2.81
C ASP A 52 -10.19 -6.57 -1.79
N GLY A 53 -9.07 -6.42 -1.08
CA GLY A 53 -8.84 -5.21 -0.30
C GLY A 53 -9.88 -4.94 0.76
N TYR A 54 -10.33 -6.01 1.40
CA TYR A 54 -11.40 -5.95 2.38
C TYR A 54 -12.72 -5.40 1.84
N ILE A 55 -13.03 -5.63 0.57
CA ILE A 55 -14.40 -5.49 0.05
C ILE A 55 -15.44 -6.11 1.03
N PRO A 56 -15.20 -7.28 1.66
CA PRO A 56 -16.09 -7.81 2.70
C PRO A 56 -16.29 -6.91 3.92
N GLN A 57 -15.31 -6.04 4.24
CA GLN A 57 -15.34 -5.12 5.39
C GLN A 57 -15.88 -3.72 5.06
N ARG A 58 -16.42 -3.50 3.85
CA ARG A 58 -17.04 -2.23 3.41
C ARG A 58 -16.12 -1.00 3.57
N VAL A 59 -14.88 -1.10 3.11
CA VAL A 59 -13.97 0.05 3.10
C VAL A 59 -14.56 1.17 2.22
N ALA A 60 -14.51 2.42 2.71
CA ALA A 60 -15.07 3.57 2.03
C ALA A 60 -14.55 3.71 0.58
N GLY A 61 -15.50 3.73 -0.38
CA GLY A 61 -15.21 3.87 -1.82
C GLY A 61 -15.15 2.57 -2.62
N PHE A 62 -15.36 1.41 -1.99
CA PHE A 62 -15.46 0.11 -2.67
C PHE A 62 -16.90 -0.40 -2.62
N ASP A 63 -17.45 -0.76 -3.79
CA ASP A 63 -18.76 -1.40 -3.90
C ASP A 63 -18.64 -2.91 -3.56
N PRO A 64 -19.33 -3.41 -2.52
CA PRO A 64 -19.32 -4.82 -2.16
C PRO A 64 -20.07 -5.73 -3.13
N ALA A 65 -20.91 -5.16 -4.00
CA ALA A 65 -21.62 -5.89 -5.04
C ALA A 65 -20.89 -5.84 -6.40
N ALA A 66 -19.66 -5.30 -6.45
CA ALA A 66 -18.92 -5.17 -7.69
C ALA A 66 -18.67 -6.52 -8.38
N LYS A 67 -18.91 -6.57 -9.68
CA LYS A 67 -18.70 -7.75 -10.54
C LYS A 67 -18.04 -7.34 -11.87
N GLY A 68 -17.49 -8.32 -12.58
CA GLY A 68 -16.92 -8.13 -13.91
C GLY A 68 -15.86 -7.02 -13.93
N PHE A 69 -15.97 -6.11 -14.90
CA PHE A 69 -15.04 -5.00 -15.07
C PHE A 69 -14.94 -4.08 -13.83
N LYS A 70 -16.06 -3.85 -13.13
CA LYS A 70 -16.08 -3.01 -11.92
C LYS A 70 -15.22 -3.62 -10.81
N LEU A 71 -15.35 -4.94 -10.60
CA LEU A 71 -14.55 -5.66 -9.61
C LEU A 71 -13.07 -5.68 -10.01
N TRP A 72 -12.77 -5.98 -11.28
CA TRP A 72 -11.40 -5.93 -11.81
C TRP A 72 -10.74 -4.57 -11.57
N TRP A 73 -11.46 -3.48 -11.83
CA TRP A 73 -10.95 -2.13 -11.63
C TRP A 73 -10.77 -1.78 -10.15
N GLN A 74 -11.69 -2.20 -9.29
CA GLN A 74 -11.54 -2.06 -7.84
C GLN A 74 -10.28 -2.78 -7.34
N ARG A 75 -10.07 -4.05 -7.71
CA ARG A 75 -8.86 -4.81 -7.32
C ARG A 75 -7.59 -4.14 -7.82
N THR A 76 -7.58 -3.66 -9.06
CA THR A 76 -6.46 -2.92 -9.65
C THR A 76 -6.13 -1.67 -8.82
N ARG A 77 -7.14 -0.84 -8.52
CA ARG A 77 -6.99 0.38 -7.72
C ARG A 77 -6.60 0.08 -6.28
N TRP A 78 -7.05 -1.05 -5.72
CA TRP A 78 -6.68 -1.47 -4.38
C TRP A 78 -5.17 -1.72 -4.28
N THR A 79 -4.62 -2.51 -5.21
CA THR A 79 -3.18 -2.77 -5.26
C THR A 79 -2.38 -1.50 -5.50
N TRP A 80 -2.88 -0.56 -6.33
CA TRP A 80 -2.22 0.75 -6.49
C TRP A 80 -2.21 1.60 -5.22
N ARG A 81 -3.26 1.52 -4.39
CA ARG A 81 -3.30 2.23 -3.10
C ARG A 81 -2.37 1.60 -2.07
N ASN A 82 -2.08 0.31 -2.20
CA ASN A 82 -1.31 -0.47 -1.23
C ASN A 82 -0.24 -1.34 -1.93
N PRO A 83 0.67 -0.73 -2.71
CA PRO A 83 1.52 -1.48 -3.63
C PRO A 83 2.56 -2.29 -2.85
N CYS A 84 2.60 -3.58 -3.13
CA CYS A 84 3.63 -4.51 -2.64
C CYS A 84 3.69 -4.65 -1.10
N ASN A 85 2.56 -4.49 -0.40
CA ASN A 85 2.47 -4.61 1.05
C ASN A 85 2.96 -5.97 1.57
N GLY A 86 2.65 -7.07 0.87
CA GLY A 86 3.07 -8.42 1.26
C GLY A 86 4.59 -8.56 1.37
N TRP A 87 5.33 -8.03 0.39
CA TRP A 87 6.80 -7.97 0.45
C TRP A 87 7.27 -7.16 1.65
N GLN A 88 6.65 -6.02 1.89
CA GLN A 88 7.07 -5.12 2.94
C GLN A 88 6.82 -5.71 4.34
N SER A 89 5.73 -6.45 4.55
CA SER A 89 5.55 -7.28 5.77
C SER A 89 6.70 -8.24 5.95
N GLU A 90 6.99 -9.03 4.92
CA GLU A 90 7.94 -10.14 5.00
C GLU A 90 9.37 -9.61 5.21
N LEU A 91 9.71 -8.55 4.47
CA LEU A 91 10.99 -7.87 4.58
C LEU A 91 11.17 -7.24 5.95
N LEU A 92 10.15 -6.59 6.51
CA LEU A 92 10.27 -5.94 7.79
C LEU A 92 10.06 -6.90 8.96
N GLY A 93 9.47 -8.08 8.73
CA GLY A 93 9.06 -9.00 9.80
C GLY A 93 7.90 -8.43 10.62
N VAL A 94 6.98 -7.74 9.95
CA VAL A 94 5.84 -7.07 10.56
C VAL A 94 4.61 -7.95 10.35
N GLU A 95 4.14 -8.59 11.42
CA GLU A 95 2.93 -9.43 11.42
C GLU A 95 1.63 -8.59 11.45
N ASP A 96 1.69 -7.41 12.07
CA ASP A 96 0.58 -6.46 12.10
C ASP A 96 1.06 -5.03 11.76
N ILE A 97 0.30 -4.38 10.88
CA ILE A 97 0.50 -3.03 10.39
C ILE A 97 0.54 -1.97 11.51
N ALA A 98 -0.10 -2.26 12.65
CA ALA A 98 -0.05 -1.40 13.84
C ALA A 98 1.32 -1.39 14.53
N SER A 99 2.14 -2.43 14.32
CA SER A 99 3.48 -2.57 14.91
C SER A 99 4.60 -1.97 14.03
N ALA A 100 4.24 -1.45 12.86
CA ALA A 100 5.20 -0.93 11.89
C ALA A 100 5.75 0.45 12.31
N PHE A 101 7.03 0.72 12.01
CA PHE A 101 7.67 1.98 12.37
C PHE A 101 7.28 3.11 11.41
N THR A 102 6.99 4.31 11.93
CA THR A 102 7.03 5.56 11.16
C THR A 102 7.94 6.56 11.86
N VAL A 103 8.79 7.22 11.08
CA VAL A 103 9.42 8.48 11.46
C VAL A 103 8.68 9.58 10.74
N LYS A 104 8.03 10.48 11.48
CA LYS A 104 7.31 11.63 10.92
C LYS A 104 8.01 12.91 11.34
N ARG A 105 8.37 13.74 10.38
CA ARG A 105 8.90 15.07 10.63
C ARG A 105 8.22 16.07 9.70
N ASP A 106 7.47 16.99 10.29
CA ASP A 106 6.93 18.13 9.57
C ASP A 106 7.90 19.30 9.78
N LEU A 107 8.54 19.76 8.70
CA LEU A 107 9.45 20.89 8.71
C LEU A 107 8.66 22.16 8.39
N PRO A 108 8.63 23.16 9.30
CA PRO A 108 7.99 24.43 9.01
C PRO A 108 8.74 25.14 7.89
N LEU A 109 7.99 25.71 6.95
CA LEU A 109 8.47 26.57 5.88
C LEU A 109 7.88 27.99 6.07
N PRO A 110 8.52 29.03 5.52
CA PRO A 110 7.95 30.39 5.50
C PRO A 110 6.55 30.43 4.89
N PHE A 111 5.78 31.48 5.22
CA PHE A 111 4.43 31.72 4.68
C PHE A 111 3.37 30.67 5.04
N GLY A 112 3.52 29.99 6.19
CA GLY A 112 2.52 29.04 6.69
C GLY A 112 2.49 27.72 5.93
N PHE A 113 3.60 27.35 5.30
CA PHE A 113 3.77 26.07 4.64
C PHE A 113 4.51 25.06 5.54
N TYR A 114 4.31 23.77 5.27
CA TYR A 114 5.10 22.69 5.88
C TYR A 114 5.58 21.71 4.81
N LEU A 115 6.81 21.22 4.99
CA LEU A 115 7.37 20.08 4.25
C LEU A 115 7.21 18.81 5.10
N LYS A 116 6.45 17.83 4.61
CA LYS A 116 6.21 16.57 5.32
C LYS A 116 7.25 15.50 4.95
N LEU A 117 8.13 15.17 5.89
CA LEU A 117 9.08 14.08 5.74
C LEU A 117 8.60 12.88 6.56
N TRP A 118 7.85 11.98 5.92
CA TRP A 118 7.40 10.75 6.57
C TRP A 118 8.17 9.56 5.99
N LEU A 119 8.85 8.81 6.84
CA LEU A 119 9.66 7.65 6.47
C LEU A 119 9.15 6.43 7.23
N GLY A 120 8.93 5.33 6.51
CA GLY A 120 8.34 4.13 7.08
C GLY A 120 6.82 4.08 6.93
N TRP A 121 6.20 3.22 7.73
CA TRP A 121 4.81 2.81 7.59
C TRP A 121 3.93 3.57 8.57
N ASN A 122 2.91 4.30 8.09
CA ASN A 122 1.99 5.04 8.96
C ASN A 122 0.89 4.10 9.50
N PRO A 123 0.80 3.85 10.82
CA PRO A 123 -0.24 3.01 11.40
C PRO A 123 -1.61 3.69 11.43
N VAL A 124 -1.66 5.02 11.24
CA VAL A 124 -2.90 5.80 11.22
C VAL A 124 -3.56 5.71 9.85
N LYS A 125 -4.77 5.14 9.80
CA LYS A 125 -5.60 5.12 8.59
C LYS A 125 -5.98 6.56 8.20
N HIS A 126 -5.48 7.06 7.06
CA HIS A 126 -6.05 8.28 6.46
C HIS A 126 -6.94 7.86 5.27
N GLY A 127 -8.23 8.17 5.35
CA GLY A 127 -9.20 7.80 4.30
C GLY A 127 -9.33 6.29 4.06
N GLY A 128 -9.15 5.48 5.10
CA GLY A 128 -9.21 4.02 5.03
C GLY A 128 -7.95 3.33 4.48
N ASN A 129 -6.90 4.07 4.12
CA ASN A 129 -5.64 3.50 3.62
C ASN A 129 -4.59 3.42 4.71
N TYR A 130 -3.81 2.35 4.66
CA TYR A 130 -2.48 2.34 5.23
C TYR A 130 -1.51 2.86 4.17
N TYR A 131 -0.58 3.73 4.55
CA TYR A 131 0.40 4.28 3.62
C TYR A 131 1.72 3.53 3.86
N PRO A 132 2.04 2.53 3.02
CA PRO A 132 3.27 1.74 3.15
C PRO A 132 4.55 2.54 2.90
N TYR A 133 4.40 3.69 2.26
CA TYR A 133 5.47 4.60 1.90
C TYR A 133 4.84 5.96 1.64
N MET A 134 5.19 6.97 2.44
CA MET A 134 4.71 8.32 2.22
C MET A 134 5.86 9.30 2.23
N LEU A 135 6.70 9.29 1.20
CA LEU A 135 7.59 10.43 0.95
C LEU A 135 6.73 11.62 0.48
N GLN A 136 6.06 12.30 1.42
CA GLN A 136 5.20 13.43 1.11
C GLN A 136 5.98 14.75 1.05
N VAL A 137 6.88 14.85 0.09
CA VAL A 137 7.58 16.12 -0.19
C VAL A 137 6.60 17.04 -0.94
N GLY A 138 6.00 17.99 -0.24
CA GLY A 138 5.15 18.99 -0.87
C GLY A 138 4.69 20.06 0.10
N PRO A 139 4.60 21.34 -0.32
CA PRO A 139 4.13 22.42 0.52
C PRO A 139 2.66 22.17 0.91
N LYS A 140 2.40 22.04 2.20
CA LYS A 140 1.04 21.98 2.79
C LYS A 140 0.78 23.28 3.52
N ARG A 141 -0.33 23.95 3.23
CA ARG A 141 -0.79 25.11 4.00
C ARG A 141 -1.31 24.62 5.36
N ALA A 142 -0.97 25.37 6.42
CA ALA A 142 -1.52 25.21 7.76
C ALA A 142 -3.05 25.22 7.76
#